data_AF-A0A1Q3JXN4-F1
#
_entry.id   AF-A0A1Q3JXN4-F1
#
_cell.length_a   1.000
_cell.length_b   1.000
_cell.length_c   1.000
_cell.angle_alpha   90.00
_cell.angle_beta   90.00
_cell.angle_gamma   90.00
#
_symmetry.space_group_name_H-M   'P 1'
#
loop_
_entity.id
_entity.type
_entity.pdbx_description
1 polymer ?
#
loop_
_entity_poly.entity_id
_entity_poly.type
_entity_poly.pdbx_seq_one_letter_code
_entity_poly.pdbx_strand_id
1 'polypeptide(L)' 'MRQQRSYVAKGDLSRLGEFVRSLHGTPLSVGLFVPFPVAWKAVKEFIETDGELPTSIEWIASSDLPPETFPDP' A
#
# COMPACT_ATOMS: atom_id res chain seq x y z
N MET A 1 -22.77 -7.14 -8.03
CA MET A 1 -21.90 -6.08 -7.49
C MET A 1 -20.46 -6.47 -7.80
N ARG A 2 -19.72 -5.68 -8.58
CA ARG A 2 -18.26 -5.90 -8.75
C ARG A 2 -17.63 -5.64 -7.39
N GLN A 3 -17.06 -6.65 -6.74
CA GLN A 3 -16.17 -6.40 -5.60
C GLN A 3 -15.02 -5.55 -6.13
N GLN A 4 -14.97 -4.28 -5.72
CA GLN A 4 -13.87 -3.39 -6.04
C GLN A 4 -12.67 -3.94 -5.26
N ARG A 5 -11.76 -4.63 -5.95
CA ARG A 5 -10.55 -5.17 -5.31
C ARG A 5 -9.70 -3.98 -4.89
N SER A 6 -9.51 -3.83 -3.58
CA SER A 6 -8.54 -2.88 -3.02
C SER A 6 -7.14 -3.47 -3.17
N TYR A 7 -6.21 -2.64 -3.65
CA TYR A 7 -4.80 -2.97 -3.73
C TYR A 7 -4.02 -1.97 -2.89
N VAL A 8 -2.93 -2.46 -2.29
CA VAL A 8 -1.97 -1.62 -1.57
C VAL A 8 -0.57 -1.87 -2.10
N ALA A 9 0.33 -0.93 -1.87
CA ALA A 9 1.74 -1.10 -2.25
C ALA A 9 2.32 -2.31 -1.50
N LYS A 10 3.08 -3.13 -2.21
CA LYS A 10 3.81 -4.26 -1.65
C LYS A 10 5.23 -3.80 -1.30
N GLY A 11 5.41 -3.43 -0.04
CA GLY A 11 6.73 -3.12 0.53
C GLY A 11 7.47 -4.37 0.96
N ASP A 12 8.17 -4.27 2.09
CA ASP A 12 8.87 -5.40 2.72
C ASP A 12 7.92 -6.21 3.61
N LEU A 13 7.35 -7.28 3.07
CA LEU A 13 6.38 -8.11 3.80
C LEU A 13 6.95 -8.81 5.05
N SER A 14 8.28 -8.89 5.20
CA SER A 14 8.88 -9.39 6.45
C SER A 14 8.63 -8.46 7.63
N ARG A 15 8.22 -7.21 7.36
CA ARG A 15 7.97 -6.14 8.34
C ARG A 15 6.48 -5.85 8.54
N LEU A 16 5.58 -6.75 8.14
CA LEU A 16 4.13 -6.53 8.27
C LEU A 16 3.69 -6.31 9.73
N GLY A 17 4.37 -6.93 10.69
CA GLY A 17 4.11 -6.77 12.14
C GLY A 17 4.73 -5.52 12.77
N GLU A 18 5.44 -4.69 12.00
CA GLU A 18 5.94 -3.41 12.43
C GLU A 18 4.96 -2.29 12.05
N PHE A 19 4.74 -1.36 12.97
CA PHE A 19 3.76 -0.29 12.78
C PHE A 19 4.33 1.08 13.11
N VAL A 20 3.90 2.08 12.35
CA VAL A 20 4.04 3.49 12.69
C VAL A 20 2.66 4.12 12.82
N ARG A 21 2.53 5.17 13.64
CA ARG A 21 1.26 5.88 13.77
C ARG A 21 1.24 7.11 12.86
N SER A 22 0.14 7.29 12.14
CA SER A 22 -0.14 8.51 11.41
C SER A 22 -0.35 9.69 12.39
N LEU A 23 -0.42 10.91 11.85
CA LEU A 23 -0.77 12.11 12.64
C LEU A 23 -2.16 12.02 13.31
N HIS A 24 -3.04 11.16 12.79
CA HIS A 24 -4.36 10.90 13.35
C HIS A 24 -4.39 9.68 14.28
N GLY A 25 -3.22 9.10 14.60
CA GLY A 25 -3.08 7.96 15.50
C GLY A 25 -3.31 6.58 14.85
N THR A 26 -3.71 6.53 13.58
CA THR A 26 -3.95 5.28 12.83
C THR A 26 -2.65 4.48 12.69
N PRO A 27 -2.61 3.20 13.08
CA PRO A 27 -1.48 2.33 12.85
C PRO A 27 -1.38 1.99 11.35
N LEU A 28 -0.20 2.17 10.79
CA LEU A 28 0.13 1.85 9.40
C LEU A 28 1.23 0.79 9.42
N SER A 29 0.99 -0.33 8.73
CA SER A 29 1.97 -1.41 8.61
C SER A 29 3.17 -0.95 7.78
N VAL A 30 4.36 -1.06 8.35
CA VAL A 30 5.62 -0.66 7.70
C VAL A 30 5.91 -1.55 6.49
N GLY A 31 5.48 -2.81 6.52
CA GLY A 31 5.65 -3.75 5.40
C GLY A 31 4.91 -3.37 4.11
N LEU A 32 4.03 -2.36 4.16
CA LEU A 32 3.33 -1.81 2.99
C LEU A 32 3.97 -0.52 2.46
N PHE A 33 5.05 -0.03 3.09
CA PHE A 33 5.73 1.17 2.63
C PHE A 33 6.80 0.85 1.59
N VAL A 34 6.85 1.67 0.54
CA VAL A 34 7.93 1.65 -0.45
C VAL A 34 8.80 2.90 -0.29
N PRO A 35 10.10 2.85 -0.64
CA PRO A 35 10.97 4.01 -0.54
C PRO A 35 10.44 5.21 -1.31
N PHE A 36 10.59 6.42 -0.75
CA PHE A 36 10.06 7.65 -1.34
C PHE A 36 10.41 7.85 -2.84
N PRO A 37 11.67 7.66 -3.30
CA PRO A 37 11.99 7.84 -4.72
C PRO A 37 11.20 6.90 -5.65
N VAL A 38 10.86 5.70 -5.15
CA VAL A 38 10.09 4.69 -5.88
C VAL A 38 8.59 5.06 -5.84
N ALA A 39 8.07 5.43 -4.67
CA ALA A 39 6.70 5.94 -4.53
C ALA A 39 6.44 7.14 -5.46
N TRP A 40 7.39 8.07 -5.53
CA TRP A 40 7.26 9.26 -6.37
C TRP A 40 7.19 8.93 -7.85
N LYS A 41 7.91 7.89 -8.30
CA LYS A 41 7.78 7.40 -9.67
C LYS A 41 6.38 6.87 -9.95
N ALA A 42 5.79 6.09 -9.04
CA ALA A 42 4.44 5.57 -9.17
C ALA A 42 3.38 6.68 -9.20
N VAL A 43 3.55 7.73 -8.38
CA VAL A 43 2.65 8.90 -8.39
C VAL A 43 2.68 9.62 -9.74
N LYS A 44 3.87 9.83 -10.31
CA LYS A 44 3.97 10.46 -11.64
C LYS A 44 3.34 9.61 -12.72
N GLU A 45 3.60 8.31 -12.71
CA GLU A 45 2.99 7.37 -13.66
C GLU A 45 1.46 7.42 -13.57
N PHE A 46 0.89 7.35 -12.36
CA PHE A 46 -0.56 7.49 -12.14
C PHE A 46 -1.14 8.77 -12.77
N ILE A 47 -0.43 9.90 -12.64
CA ILE A 47 -0.86 11.18 -13.21
C ILE A 47 -0.74 11.16 -14.74
N GLU A 48 0.37 10.63 -15.27
CA GLU A 48 0.65 10.56 -16.71
C GLU A 48 -0.31 9.59 -17.45
N THR A 49 -0.85 8.60 -16.74
CA THR A 49 -1.78 7.60 -17.26
C THR A 49 -3.24 7.87 -16.86
N ASP A 50 -3.61 9.11 -16.53
CA ASP A 50 -4.98 9.51 -16.18
C ASP A 50 -5.64 8.61 -15.10
N GLY A 51 -4.83 8.14 -14.15
CA GLY A 51 -5.29 7.34 -13.02
C GLY A 51 -5.25 5.82 -13.21
N GLU A 52 -4.62 5.30 -14.26
CA GLU A 52 -4.31 3.87 -14.34
C GLU A 52 -3.38 3.41 -13.20
N LEU A 53 -3.45 2.11 -12.85
CA LEU A 53 -2.65 1.53 -11.79
C LEU A 53 -1.16 1.52 -12.17
N PRO A 54 -0.27 2.21 -11.43
CA PRO A 54 1.15 2.30 -11.78
C PRO A 54 1.85 0.94 -11.81
N THR A 55 2.70 0.73 -12.79
CA THR A 55 3.53 -0.49 -12.96
C THR A 55 4.89 -0.37 -12.29
N SER A 56 5.30 0.84 -11.89
CA SER A 56 6.60 1.10 -11.26
C SER A 56 6.75 0.60 -9.81
N ILE A 57 5.70 0.08 -9.20
CA ILE A 57 5.73 -0.65 -7.92
C ILE A 57 4.93 -1.95 -8.00
N GLU A 58 5.24 -2.87 -7.10
CA GLU A 58 4.42 -4.05 -6.89
C GLU A 58 3.19 -3.71 -6.04
N TRP A 59 2.08 -4.35 -6.39
CA TRP A 59 0.82 -4.25 -5.66
C TRP A 59 0.48 -5.61 -5.07
N ILE A 60 -0.16 -5.59 -3.90
CA ILE A 60 -0.76 -6.77 -3.28
C ILE A 60 -2.25 -6.50 -3.08
N ALA A 61 -3.09 -7.50 -3.39
CA ALA A 61 -4.52 -7.40 -3.12
C ALA A 61 -4.73 -7.41 -1.61
N SER A 62 -5.61 -6.54 -1.10
CA SER A 62 -5.90 -6.50 0.35
C SER A 62 -6.44 -7.83 0.89
N SER A 63 -7.06 -8.66 0.04
CA SER A 63 -7.52 -10.01 0.39
C SER A 63 -6.40 -11.01 0.67
N ASP A 64 -5.19 -10.74 0.17
CA ASP A 64 -4.04 -11.64 0.29
C ASP A 64 -3.18 -11.26 1.50
N LEU A 65 -3.55 -10.21 2.22
CA LEU A 65 -2.89 -9.76 3.44
C LEU A 65 -3.48 -10.44 4.68
N PRO A 66 -2.65 -10.77 5.68
CA PRO A 66 -3.14 -11.23 6.97
C PRO A 66 -4.08 -10.19 7.62
N PRO A 67 -5.18 -10.60 8.29
CA PRO A 67 -6.12 -9.67 8.91
C PRO A 67 -5.48 -8.66 9.87
N GLU A 68 -4.43 -9.07 10.58
CA GLU A 68 -3.67 -8.25 11.53
C GLU A 68 -2.86 -7.11 10.87
N THR A 69 -2.78 -7.07 9.54
CA THR A 69 -2.11 -5.99 8.78
C THR A 69 -2.79 -4.64 9.02
N PHE A 70 -4.11 -4.65 9.29
CA PHE A 70 -4.92 -3.47 9.60
C PHE A 70 -5.56 -3.68 10.99
N PRO A 71 -4.79 -3.44 12.07
CA PRO A 71 -5.18 -3.87 13.41
C PRO A 71 -6.30 -3.03 14.04
N ASP A 72 -6.52 -1.81 13.55
CA ASP A 72 -7.60 -0.93 14.01
C ASP A 72 -8.72 -0.91 12.94
N PRO A 73 -9.97 -1.26 13.31
CA PRO A 73 -11.13 -1.22 12.41
C PRO A 73 -11.64 0.20 12.08
#